data_AF-A0A526PU74-F1
#
_entry.id   AF-A0A526PU74-F1
#
_cell.length_a   1.000
_cell.length_b   1.000
_cell.length_c   1.000
_cell.angle_alpha   90.00
_cell.angle_beta   90.00
_cell.angle_gamma   90.00
#
_symmetry.space_group_name_H-M   'P 1'
#
loop_
_entity.id
_entity.type
_entity.pdbx_description
1 polymer ?
#
loop_
_entity_poly.entity_id
_entity_poly.type
_entity_poly.pdbx_seq_one_letter_code
_entity_poly.pdbx_strand_id
1 'polypeptide(L)'
;MKHTDTKTDPSDPFPYDGPIARADGIRPRNHYLYPTESWWAYHEFGHNGFTGRFHFGIVALNDGRWATDGCVWQIEANSDNASGMADRPGRPVVFATREQAIRIAAARFIRLCRWATKWQGTPDYLRLENSRKAINWALSIAKRPPIDFAPILPPAPKPVLTGLPLLDFGVSA
;
A
#
# COMPACT_ATOMS: atom_id res chain seq x y z
N MET A 1 -12.60 24.54 14.42
CA MET A 1 -12.18 25.04 13.09
C MET A 1 -12.74 24.04 12.08
N LYS A 2 -13.68 24.48 11.22
CA LYS A 2 -14.40 23.59 10.29
C LYS A 2 -13.41 23.05 9.25
N HIS A 3 -13.29 21.73 9.13
CA HIS A 3 -12.57 21.11 8.02
C HIS A 3 -13.41 21.31 6.76
N THR A 4 -13.03 22.30 5.96
CA THR A 4 -13.54 22.44 4.60
C THR A 4 -13.01 21.29 3.77
N ASP A 5 -13.92 20.40 3.36
CA ASP A 5 -13.80 19.69 2.09
C ASP A 5 -13.53 20.71 0.96
N THR A 6 -12.84 20.24 -0.07
CA THR A 6 -12.32 20.96 -1.25
C THR A 6 -10.88 21.47 -1.12
N LYS A 7 -9.95 20.63 -1.58
CA LYS A 7 -9.07 20.97 -2.71
C LYS A 7 -8.32 19.71 -3.13
N THR A 8 -8.55 19.29 -4.36
CA THR A 8 -7.58 18.54 -5.15
C THR A 8 -6.21 19.17 -4.94
N ASP A 9 -5.24 18.38 -4.49
CA ASP A 9 -3.84 18.81 -4.50
C ASP A 9 -3.50 19.17 -5.96
N PRO A 10 -3.21 20.44 -6.30
CA PRO A 10 -2.94 20.84 -7.68
C PRO A 10 -1.66 20.20 -8.25
N SER A 11 -0.88 19.50 -7.42
CA SER A 11 0.29 18.71 -7.83
C SER A 11 -0.02 17.25 -8.16
N ASP A 12 -1.26 16.79 -8.00
CA ASP A 12 -1.69 15.46 -8.42
C ASP A 12 -2.41 15.55 -9.77
N PRO A 13 -1.77 15.11 -10.86
CA PRO A 13 -2.42 15.13 -12.17
C PRO A 13 -3.64 14.19 -12.26
N PHE A 14 -3.81 13.25 -11.32
CA PHE A 14 -4.92 12.29 -11.31
C PHE A 14 -5.39 11.94 -9.88
N PRO A 15 -6.21 12.79 -9.24
CA PRO A 15 -6.79 12.46 -7.94
C PRO A 15 -7.72 11.25 -8.06
N TYR A 16 -7.53 10.27 -7.20
CA TYR A 16 -8.38 9.08 -7.14
C TYR A 16 -9.24 9.11 -5.87
N ASP A 17 -10.54 9.32 -6.06
CA ASP A 17 -11.55 9.28 -5.00
C ASP A 17 -12.36 7.99 -5.10
N GLY A 18 -11.78 6.88 -4.60
CA GLY A 18 -12.45 5.59 -4.48
C GLY A 18 -12.77 5.22 -3.02
N PRO A 19 -13.55 4.15 -2.77
CA PRO A 19 -13.90 3.69 -1.42
C PRO A 19 -12.70 3.28 -0.55
N ILE A 20 -11.52 3.08 -1.15
CA ILE A 20 -10.31 2.68 -0.43
C ILE A 20 -9.56 3.90 0.10
N ALA A 21 -9.23 3.87 1.38
CA ALA A 21 -8.34 4.82 2.02
C ALA A 21 -7.32 4.13 2.93
N ARG A 22 -6.17 4.78 3.13
CA ARG A 22 -5.20 4.37 4.15
C ARG A 22 -5.76 4.57 5.55
N ALA A 23 -5.25 3.77 6.48
CA ALA A 23 -5.55 3.83 7.90
C ALA A 23 -5.13 5.13 8.59
N ASP A 24 -4.31 5.98 7.96
CA ASP A 24 -3.87 7.29 8.47
C ASP A 24 -4.54 8.48 7.73
N GLY A 25 -5.47 8.21 6.83
CA GLY A 25 -6.24 9.22 6.11
C GLY A 25 -5.51 9.83 4.93
N ILE A 26 -4.28 9.40 4.64
CA ILE A 26 -3.57 9.83 3.43
C ILE A 26 -4.33 9.31 2.21
N ARG A 27 -4.70 10.25 1.34
CA ARG A 27 -5.41 9.97 0.10
C ARG A 27 -4.47 9.36 -0.94
N PRO A 28 -4.99 8.56 -1.88
CA PRO A 28 -4.21 8.12 -3.03
C PRO A 28 -3.63 9.31 -3.82
N ARG A 29 -2.50 9.10 -4.47
CA ARG A 29 -1.88 10.05 -5.40
C ARG A 29 -1.51 9.36 -6.70
N ASN A 30 -1.86 9.91 -7.85
CA ASN A 30 -1.57 9.32 -9.17
C ASN A 30 -1.98 7.83 -9.25
N HIS A 31 -3.22 7.51 -8.85
CA HIS A 31 -3.77 6.14 -8.75
C HIS A 31 -3.04 5.19 -7.79
N TYR A 32 -2.08 5.68 -7.01
CA TYR A 32 -1.28 4.87 -6.11
C TYR A 32 -1.62 5.17 -4.66
N LEU A 33 -1.82 4.12 -3.87
CA LEU A 33 -1.95 4.26 -2.43
C LEU A 33 -0.59 3.95 -1.82
N TYR A 34 0.17 4.99 -1.47
CA TYR A 34 1.51 4.80 -0.93
C TYR A 34 1.50 3.86 0.29
N PRO A 35 2.58 3.11 0.54
CA PRO A 35 2.68 2.20 1.67
C PRO A 35 2.69 2.94 3.02
N THR A 36 2.07 2.35 4.03
CA THR A 36 2.25 2.75 5.44
C THR A 36 3.58 2.24 5.97
N GLU A 37 4.06 1.11 5.45
CA GLU A 37 5.39 0.59 5.72
C GLU A 37 6.07 0.19 4.41
N SER A 38 7.29 0.69 4.18
CA SER A 38 8.07 0.36 2.99
C SER A 38 9.52 0.11 3.32
N TRP A 39 10.14 -0.77 2.53
CA TRP A 39 11.52 -1.15 2.68
C TRP A 39 12.20 -1.17 1.32
N TRP A 40 13.30 -0.44 1.24
CA TRP A 40 14.06 -0.24 0.01
C TRP A 40 15.44 -0.84 0.17
N ALA A 41 15.80 -1.80 -0.69
CA ALA A 41 17.07 -2.52 -0.57
C ALA A 41 18.28 -1.58 -0.70
N TYR A 42 18.17 -0.51 -1.49
CA TYR A 42 19.25 0.45 -1.66
C TYR A 42 19.49 1.32 -0.41
N HIS A 43 18.50 1.51 0.47
CA HIS A 43 18.74 2.16 1.77
C HIS A 43 19.64 1.30 2.67
N GLU A 44 19.55 -0.03 2.54
CA GLU A 44 20.33 -0.97 3.34
C GLU A 44 21.73 -1.24 2.74
N PHE A 45 21.81 -1.38 1.42
CA PHE A 45 23.01 -1.87 0.73
C PHE A 45 23.68 -0.84 -0.19
N GLY A 46 23.14 0.37 -0.28
CA GLY A 46 23.53 1.39 -1.26
C GLY A 46 23.10 1.08 -2.69
N HIS A 47 23.45 1.96 -3.62
CA HIS A 47 23.10 1.84 -5.05
C HIS A 47 23.93 0.79 -5.83
N ASN A 48 24.56 -0.17 -5.14
CA ASN A 48 25.45 -1.18 -5.70
C ASN A 48 24.69 -2.32 -6.40
N GLY A 49 23.91 -1.99 -7.44
CA GLY A 49 23.05 -2.93 -8.16
C GLY A 49 21.62 -3.04 -7.60
N PHE A 50 21.26 -2.18 -6.65
CA PHE A 50 19.89 -2.01 -6.16
C PHE A 50 19.33 -0.67 -6.65
N THR A 51 18.48 -0.73 -7.66
CA THR A 51 17.71 0.42 -8.16
C THR A 51 16.45 0.63 -7.32
N GLY A 52 15.68 1.67 -7.63
CA GLY A 52 14.36 1.90 -7.04
C GLY A 52 13.36 0.76 -7.27
N ARG A 53 13.63 -0.20 -8.17
CA ARG A 53 12.77 -1.37 -8.36
C ARG A 53 12.82 -2.36 -7.19
N PHE A 54 13.92 -2.40 -6.45
CA PHE A 54 14.12 -3.36 -5.37
C PHE A 54 13.59 -2.84 -4.04
N HIS A 55 12.28 -2.69 -3.97
CA HIS A 55 11.55 -2.36 -2.76
C HIS A 55 10.27 -3.20 -2.67
N PHE A 56 9.67 -3.20 -1.50
CA PHE A 56 8.31 -3.64 -1.29
C PHE A 56 7.73 -2.90 -0.10
N GLY A 57 6.41 -2.85 -0.03
CA GLY A 57 5.70 -2.23 1.08
C GLY A 57 4.36 -2.88 1.32
N ILE A 58 3.72 -2.44 2.39
CA ILE A 58 2.36 -2.78 2.77
C ILE A 58 1.60 -1.51 3.13
N VAL A 59 0.29 -1.57 2.96
CA VAL A 59 -0.62 -0.47 3.23
C VAL A 59 -1.62 -0.96 4.28
N ALA A 60 -1.72 -0.27 5.41
CA ALA A 60 -2.85 -0.46 6.31
C ALA A 60 -4.06 0.31 5.77
N LEU A 61 -5.19 -0.36 5.65
CA LEU A 61 -6.44 0.20 5.12
C LEU A 61 -7.33 0.69 6.27
N ASN A 62 -8.15 1.71 5.99
CA ASN A 62 -9.08 2.30 6.96
C ASN A 62 -10.13 1.32 7.53
N ASP A 63 -10.37 0.21 6.85
CA ASP A 63 -11.27 -0.86 7.29
C ASP A 63 -10.59 -1.95 8.14
N GLY A 64 -9.33 -1.74 8.52
CA GLY A 64 -8.54 -2.65 9.35
C GLY A 64 -7.83 -3.77 8.57
N ARG A 65 -8.06 -3.90 7.26
CA ARG A 65 -7.33 -4.84 6.40
C ARG A 65 -5.96 -4.28 6.00
N TRP A 66 -5.18 -5.13 5.34
CA TRP A 66 -3.84 -4.80 4.89
C TRP A 66 -3.65 -5.16 3.42
N ALA A 67 -3.05 -4.27 2.64
CA ALA A 67 -2.71 -4.52 1.25
C ALA A 67 -1.20 -4.64 1.04
N THR A 68 -0.77 -5.42 0.05
CA THR A 68 0.54 -5.21 -0.56
C THR A 68 0.54 -3.91 -1.33
N ASP A 69 1.64 -3.18 -1.30
CA ASP A 69 1.82 -1.92 -2.03
C ASP A 69 1.47 -2.06 -3.53
N GLY A 70 0.76 -1.07 -4.09
CA GLY A 70 0.22 -1.13 -5.44
C GLY A 70 -0.82 -0.05 -5.79
N CYS A 71 -1.40 -0.16 -6.98
CA CYS A 71 -2.40 0.79 -7.47
C CYS A 71 -3.77 0.55 -6.83
N VAL A 72 -4.56 1.62 -6.63
CA VAL A 72 -5.83 1.53 -5.91
C VAL A 72 -6.81 0.54 -6.55
N TRP A 73 -6.93 0.52 -7.87
CA TRP A 73 -7.81 -0.41 -8.60
C TRP A 73 -7.41 -1.89 -8.41
N GLN A 74 -6.13 -2.18 -8.18
CA GLN A 74 -5.69 -3.54 -7.82
C GLN A 74 -6.15 -3.91 -6.41
N ILE A 75 -6.11 -2.95 -5.49
CA ILE A 75 -6.56 -3.12 -4.11
C ILE A 75 -8.08 -3.30 -4.08
N GLU A 76 -8.84 -2.51 -4.84
CA GLU A 76 -10.30 -2.62 -4.99
C GLU A 76 -10.73 -3.95 -5.56
N ALA A 77 -10.09 -4.39 -6.64
CA ALA A 77 -10.34 -5.69 -7.25
C ALA A 77 -9.76 -6.86 -6.44
N ASN A 78 -9.01 -6.57 -5.36
CA ASN A 78 -8.18 -7.54 -4.63
C ASN A 78 -7.38 -8.45 -5.58
N SER A 79 -6.68 -7.85 -6.53
CA SER A 79 -6.05 -8.56 -7.65
C SER A 79 -4.83 -7.79 -8.16
N ASP A 80 -3.66 -8.43 -8.19
CA ASP A 80 -2.43 -7.86 -8.77
C ASP A 80 -2.39 -7.86 -10.30
N ASN A 81 -3.49 -8.22 -10.96
CA ASN A 81 -3.57 -8.23 -12.42
C ASN A 81 -3.58 -6.79 -12.96
N ALA A 82 -2.39 -6.31 -13.35
CA ALA A 82 -2.25 -5.01 -13.94
C ALA A 82 -2.78 -5.00 -15.38
N SER A 83 -3.74 -4.13 -15.71
CA SER A 83 -4.26 -3.75 -17.04
C SER A 83 -5.59 -4.39 -17.46
N GLY A 84 -6.37 -4.96 -16.54
CA GLY A 84 -7.68 -5.49 -16.90
C GLY A 84 -7.61 -6.63 -17.93
N MET A 85 -6.51 -7.40 -17.92
CA MET A 85 -6.39 -8.68 -18.64
C MET A 85 -7.36 -9.68 -18.00
N ALA A 86 -8.65 -9.49 -18.25
CA ALA A 86 -9.77 -10.18 -17.61
C ALA A 86 -9.73 -11.71 -17.81
N ASP A 87 -8.88 -12.19 -18.71
CA ASP A 87 -8.65 -13.59 -19.02
C ASP A 87 -7.79 -14.33 -17.98
N ARG A 88 -7.14 -13.64 -17.04
CA ARG A 88 -6.32 -14.28 -16.00
C ARG A 88 -6.73 -13.83 -14.59
N PRO A 89 -7.05 -14.78 -13.69
CA PRO A 89 -7.25 -14.43 -12.29
C PRO A 89 -5.91 -13.91 -11.71
N GLY A 90 -5.92 -12.67 -11.23
CA GLY A 90 -4.80 -12.13 -10.48
C GLY A 90 -4.71 -12.75 -9.08
N ARG A 91 -3.61 -12.46 -8.38
CA ARG A 91 -3.40 -12.91 -7.00
C ARG A 91 -3.94 -11.87 -6.03
N PRO A 92 -4.49 -12.31 -4.88
CA PRO A 92 -4.98 -11.40 -3.87
C PRO A 92 -3.87 -10.45 -3.41
N VAL A 93 -4.24 -9.19 -3.20
CA VAL A 93 -3.37 -8.13 -2.70
C VAL A 93 -3.83 -7.58 -1.36
N VAL A 94 -5.07 -7.88 -0.93
CA VAL A 94 -5.66 -7.50 0.35
C VAL A 94 -5.79 -8.72 1.26
N PHE A 95 -5.43 -8.53 2.51
CA PHE A 95 -5.30 -9.55 3.53
C PHE A 95 -5.90 -9.07 4.85
N ALA A 96 -6.32 -10.02 5.69
CA ALA A 96 -6.93 -9.70 6.97
C ALA A 96 -5.93 -9.16 7.99
N THR A 97 -4.66 -9.59 7.92
CA THR A 97 -3.64 -9.20 8.90
C THR A 97 -2.38 -8.66 8.24
N ARG A 98 -1.66 -7.84 9.00
CA ARG A 98 -0.35 -7.31 8.62
C ARG A 98 0.63 -8.42 8.29
N GLU A 99 0.68 -9.46 9.12
CA GLU A 99 1.62 -10.58 8.99
C GLU A 99 1.43 -11.32 7.66
N GLN A 100 0.17 -11.44 7.21
CA GLN A 100 -0.12 -12.02 5.91
C GLN A 100 0.38 -11.10 4.80
N ALA A 101 0.02 -9.82 4.84
CA ALA A 101 0.42 -8.85 3.82
C ALA A 101 1.95 -8.75 3.69
N ILE A 102 2.69 -8.62 4.80
CA ILE A 102 4.16 -8.50 4.77
C ILE A 102 4.84 -9.76 4.25
N ARG A 103 4.34 -10.95 4.62
CA ARG A 103 4.89 -12.23 4.11
C ARG A 103 4.66 -12.38 2.62
N ILE A 104 3.48 -11.99 2.12
CA ILE A 104 3.19 -12.02 0.69
C ILE A 104 4.01 -10.98 -0.07
N ALA A 105 4.13 -9.75 0.43
CA ALA A 105 4.98 -8.71 -0.14
C ALA A 105 6.44 -9.18 -0.23
N ALA A 106 6.98 -9.70 0.87
CA ALA A 106 8.33 -10.25 0.92
C ALA A 106 8.51 -11.44 -0.04
N ALA A 107 7.53 -12.35 -0.13
CA ALA A 107 7.60 -13.48 -1.07
C ALA A 107 7.62 -13.03 -2.54
N ARG A 108 6.83 -12.00 -2.89
CA ARG A 108 6.83 -11.38 -4.23
C ARG A 108 8.18 -10.73 -4.52
N PHE A 109 8.74 -9.99 -3.56
CA PHE A 109 10.07 -9.40 -3.66
C PHE A 109 11.18 -10.45 -3.83
N ILE A 110 11.13 -11.54 -3.06
CA ILE A 110 12.08 -12.67 -3.19
C ILE A 110 11.98 -13.28 -4.60
N ARG A 111 10.77 -13.45 -5.13
CA ARG A 111 10.57 -13.94 -6.50
C ARG A 111 11.18 -12.98 -7.53
N LEU A 112 10.99 -11.66 -7.36
CA LEU A 112 11.63 -10.64 -8.19
C LEU A 112 13.15 -10.74 -8.11
N CYS A 113 13.74 -10.83 -6.92
CA CYS A 113 15.19 -10.95 -6.74
C CYS A 113 15.77 -12.19 -7.42
N ARG A 114 15.04 -13.32 -7.39
CA ARG A 114 15.43 -14.56 -8.11
C ARG A 114 15.30 -14.43 -9.62
N TRP A 115 14.32 -13.67 -10.10
CA TRP A 115 14.16 -13.44 -11.53
C TRP A 115 15.20 -12.45 -12.04
N ALA A 116 15.48 -11.38 -11.30
CA ALA A 116 16.39 -10.31 -11.70
C ALA A 116 17.82 -10.80 -11.97
N THR A 117 18.23 -11.96 -11.43
CA THR A 117 19.52 -12.61 -11.78
C THR A 117 19.59 -13.14 -13.21
N LYS A 118 18.46 -13.17 -13.93
CA LYS A 118 18.35 -13.61 -15.32
C LYS A 118 18.20 -12.44 -16.29
N TRP A 119 18.00 -11.23 -15.79
CA TRP A 119 17.92 -10.04 -16.64
C TRP A 119 19.30 -9.78 -17.24
N GLN A 120 19.38 -9.33 -18.48
CA GLN A 120 20.65 -8.97 -19.12
C GLN A 120 20.46 -7.62 -19.81
N GLY A 121 21.49 -6.77 -19.78
CA GLY A 121 21.45 -5.46 -20.42
C GLY A 121 20.55 -4.42 -19.73
N THR A 122 20.07 -4.67 -18.51
CA THR A 122 19.27 -3.71 -17.74
C THR A 122 20.03 -3.26 -16.49
N PRO A 123 19.88 -2.00 -16.04
CA PRO A 123 20.46 -1.53 -14.78
C PRO A 123 19.83 -2.22 -13.56
N ASP A 124 18.67 -2.83 -13.74
CA ASP A 124 17.98 -3.62 -12.72
C ASP A 124 18.49 -5.07 -12.64
N TYR A 125 19.53 -5.43 -13.39
CA TYR A 125 20.14 -6.74 -13.26
C TYR A 125 20.77 -6.92 -11.87
N LEU A 126 20.39 -8.02 -11.20
CA LEU A 126 20.87 -8.31 -9.86
C LEU A 126 21.90 -9.45 -9.89
N ARG A 127 23.13 -9.18 -9.44
CA ARG A 127 24.15 -10.23 -9.27
C ARG A 127 23.68 -11.27 -8.25
N LEU A 128 24.14 -12.52 -8.38
CA LEU A 128 23.74 -13.62 -7.48
C LEU A 128 24.00 -13.31 -5.99
N GLU A 129 25.14 -12.67 -5.69
CA GLU A 129 25.48 -12.24 -4.33
C GLU A 129 24.46 -11.24 -3.77
N ASN A 130 24.12 -10.21 -4.54
CA ASN A 130 23.12 -9.21 -4.18
C ASN A 130 21.73 -9.84 -4.02
N SER A 131 21.40 -10.84 -4.84
CA SER A 131 20.12 -11.57 -4.75
C SER A 131 20.00 -12.27 -3.41
N ARG A 132 21.07 -12.97 -2.98
CA ARG A 132 21.11 -13.64 -1.67
C ARG A 132 21.01 -12.64 -0.52
N LYS A 133 21.73 -11.51 -0.59
CA LYS A 133 21.65 -10.43 0.39
C LYS A 133 20.23 -9.89 0.54
N ALA A 134 19.60 -9.54 -0.58
CA ALA A 134 18.23 -9.01 -0.61
C ALA A 134 17.20 -10.02 -0.12
N ILE A 135 17.32 -11.30 -0.49
CA ILE A 135 16.41 -12.35 -0.03
C ILE A 135 16.49 -12.52 1.49
N ASN A 136 17.69 -12.61 2.06
CA ASN A 136 17.87 -12.74 3.51
C ASN A 136 17.34 -11.51 4.26
N TRP A 137 17.58 -10.33 3.72
CA TRP A 137 17.04 -9.08 4.25
C TRP A 137 15.51 -9.03 4.22
N ALA A 138 14.88 -9.41 3.11
CA ALA A 138 13.41 -9.49 3.03
C ALA A 138 12.82 -10.51 4.01
N LEU A 139 13.48 -11.65 4.21
CA LEU A 139 13.10 -12.63 5.23
C LEU A 139 13.22 -12.06 6.66
N SER A 140 14.20 -11.18 6.91
CA SER A 140 14.33 -10.48 8.20
C SER A 140 13.21 -9.47 8.41
N ILE A 141 12.82 -8.74 7.36
CA ILE A 141 11.72 -7.77 7.39
C ILE A 141 10.39 -8.46 7.69
N ALA A 142 10.12 -9.59 7.05
CA ALA A 142 8.88 -10.36 7.25
C ALA A 142 8.70 -10.86 8.70
N LYS A 143 9.75 -10.81 9.53
CA LYS A 143 9.74 -11.15 10.96
C LYS A 143 9.65 -9.93 11.88
N ARG A 144 9.66 -8.71 11.33
CA ARG A 144 9.64 -7.49 12.14
C ARG A 144 8.26 -7.28 12.78
N PRO A 145 8.22 -6.79 14.04
CA PRO A 145 6.96 -6.44 14.68
C PRO A 145 6.22 -5.35 13.90
N PRO A 146 4.91 -5.19 14.12
CA PRO A 146 4.14 -4.06 13.63
C PRO A 146 4.77 -2.73 14.02
N ILE A 147 4.79 -1.79 13.07
CA ILE A 147 5.00 -0.37 13.42
C ILE A 147 3.67 0.13 13.96
N ASP A 148 3.70 0.83 15.08
CA ASP A 148 2.51 1.48 15.62
C ASP A 148 2.28 2.77 14.82
N PHE A 149 1.20 2.83 14.05
CA PHE A 149 0.76 4.04 13.36
C PHE A 149 -0.64 4.35 13.87
N ALA A 150 -0.87 5.62 14.23
CA ALA A 150 -2.11 6.04 14.85
C ALA A 150 -3.30 5.67 13.94
N PRO A 151 -4.22 4.78 14.37
CA PRO A 151 -5.38 4.45 13.57
C PRO A 151 -6.28 5.67 13.43
N ILE A 152 -6.90 5.85 12.25
CA ILE A 152 -8.10 6.67 12.14
C ILE A 152 -9.09 6.15 13.20
N LEU A 153 -9.46 7.02 14.15
CA LEU A 153 -10.63 6.78 14.98
C LEU A 153 -11.80 6.46 14.04
N PRO A 154 -12.59 5.39 14.30
CA PRO A 154 -13.72 5.07 13.44
C PRO A 154 -14.52 6.35 13.17
N PRO A 155 -14.95 6.59 11.91
CA PRO A 155 -15.64 7.82 11.57
C PRO A 155 -16.74 8.03 12.60
N ALA A 156 -16.75 9.21 13.24
CA ALA A 156 -17.79 9.53 14.20
C ALA A 156 -19.14 9.17 13.57
N PRO A 157 -20.00 8.39 14.24
CA PRO A 157 -21.26 7.97 13.66
C PRO A 157 -21.95 9.20 13.10
N LYS A 158 -22.28 9.16 11.80
CA LYS A 158 -23.03 10.27 11.18
C LYS A 158 -24.27 10.47 12.04
N PRO A 159 -24.59 11.71 12.46
CA PRO A 159 -25.81 11.97 13.20
C PRO A 159 -26.99 11.39 12.42
N VAL A 160 -27.67 10.40 13.01
CA VAL A 160 -28.91 9.89 12.43
C VAL A 160 -29.96 10.93 12.77
N LEU A 161 -30.53 11.59 11.76
CA LEU A 161 -31.68 12.47 11.97
C LEU A 161 -32.79 11.65 12.58
N THR A 162 -33.11 11.95 13.83
CA THR A 162 -34.13 11.22 14.60
C THR A 162 -35.54 11.68 14.24
N GLY A 163 -35.65 12.80 13.51
CA GLY A 163 -36.93 13.46 13.22
C GLY A 163 -37.47 14.24 14.43
N LEU A 164 -36.70 14.33 15.51
CA LEU A 164 -37.06 15.04 16.74
C LEU A 164 -36.22 16.32 16.83
N PRO A 165 -36.83 17.51 16.75
CA PRO A 165 -36.12 18.78 16.67
C PRO A 165 -35.09 18.97 17.79
N LEU A 166 -35.41 18.54 19.01
CA LEU A 166 -34.56 18.67 20.19
C LEU A 166 -33.29 17.80 20.16
N LEU A 167 -33.29 16.70 19.41
CA LEU A 167 -32.13 15.80 19.27
C LEU A 167 -31.32 16.09 18.00
N ASP A 168 -31.93 16.75 17.01
CA ASP A 168 -31.30 17.13 15.75
C ASP A 168 -30.67 18.55 15.79
N PHE A 169 -30.83 19.29 16.90
CA PHE A 169 -30.24 20.61 17.11
C PHE A 169 -28.70 20.52 17.20
N GLY A 170 -28.02 21.01 16.17
CA GLY A 170 -26.55 21.05 16.09
C GLY A 170 -25.94 20.24 14.94
N VAL A 171 -26.75 19.49 14.19
CA VAL A 171 -26.34 18.83 12.95
C VAL A 171 -26.41 19.87 11.82
N SER A 172 -25.28 20.48 11.47
CA SER A 172 -25.22 21.40 10.32
C SER A 172 -25.46 20.64 9.01
N ALA A 173 -26.45 21.10 8.24
CA ALA A 173 -26.84 20.60 6.93
C ALA A 173 -25.72 20.65 5.88
#